data_AF-A0A9X5H609-F1
#
_entry.id   AF-A0A9X5H609-F1
#
_cell.length_a   1.000
_cell.length_b   1.000
_cell.length_c   1.000
_cell.angle_alpha   90.00
_cell.angle_beta   90.00
_cell.angle_gamma   90.00
#
_symmetry.space_group_name_H-M   'P 1'
#
loop_
_entity.id
_entity.type
_entity.pdbx_description
1 polymer ?
#
loop_
_entity_poly.entity_id
_entity_poly.type
_entity_poly.pdbx_seq_one_letter_code
_entity_poly.pdbx_strand_id
1 'polypeptide(L)'
;MITKESFLEKYNITEDLFLSAEISWNDLCDIYNDFLLNKFDKYEHIREEFLNEYLKDINKSKSDTAEKVKVHSYLSRVKDPEHLIAKIVRKKQDNYSKYRNLDKTNYEKFITDLIGIRCLVLFKADWTSFHNYIMSQFDNNVNYYIKDSILDFDDDEDHFYIAEKPKVHIRNGDARELYDSLLPPDCVIDGKVYRSVHYIIKYKGVYLEIQVRTLFEEGWGEIDHAVVYPYFQNDQILKEYTELLNRLSGLADEMSGFFYRLKKMEIEYLKSADADIKNPDKKGSISDSILPRSQGSHESLSITSKSDTPYDCLRSILDE
;
A
#
# COMPACT_ATOMS: atom_id res chain seq x y z
N MET A 1 33.45 -1.14 -1.85
CA MET A 1 32.52 -2.17 -1.37
C MET A 1 32.85 -2.45 0.09
N ILE A 2 31.85 -2.55 0.95
CA ILE A 2 31.99 -2.91 2.38
C ILE A 2 32.56 -4.34 2.51
N THR A 3 33.22 -4.66 3.64
CA THR A 3 33.67 -6.05 3.88
C THR A 3 32.49 -6.94 4.27
N LYS A 4 32.65 -8.27 4.15
CA LYS A 4 31.62 -9.23 4.55
C LYS A 4 31.21 -9.01 6.02
N GLU A 5 32.20 -8.89 6.90
CA GLU A 5 31.97 -8.76 8.35
C GLU A 5 31.17 -7.49 8.65
N SER A 6 31.55 -6.36 8.06
CA SER A 6 30.87 -5.08 8.25
C SER A 6 29.48 -5.06 7.62
N PHE A 7 29.26 -5.77 6.51
CA PHE A 7 27.94 -5.98 5.91
C PHE A 7 27.01 -6.77 6.82
N LEU A 8 27.48 -7.91 7.34
CA LEU A 8 26.71 -8.77 8.23
C LEU A 8 26.31 -8.04 9.51
N GLU A 9 27.25 -7.29 10.11
CA GLU A 9 26.98 -6.45 11.28
C GLU A 9 25.94 -5.37 10.97
N LYS A 10 26.13 -4.60 9.88
CA LYS A 10 25.23 -3.51 9.47
C LYS A 10 23.79 -3.97 9.28
N TYR A 11 23.59 -5.17 8.76
CA TYR A 11 22.28 -5.72 8.44
C TYR A 11 21.77 -6.74 9.46
N ASN A 12 22.42 -6.84 10.63
CA ASN A 12 22.07 -7.78 11.70
C ASN A 12 21.89 -9.23 11.18
N ILE A 13 22.78 -9.66 10.29
CA ILE A 13 22.77 -11.00 9.69
C ILE A 13 23.83 -11.82 10.42
N THR A 14 23.44 -12.86 11.14
CA THR A 14 24.42 -13.73 11.81
C THR A 14 25.17 -14.60 10.79
N GLU A 15 26.38 -15.04 11.13
CA GLU A 15 27.19 -15.88 10.25
C GLU A 15 26.47 -17.20 9.91
N ASP A 16 25.85 -17.86 10.89
CA ASP A 16 25.06 -19.08 10.66
C ASP A 16 23.89 -18.85 9.69
N LEU A 17 23.20 -17.71 9.86
CA LEU A 17 22.09 -17.32 9.01
C LEU A 17 22.58 -17.03 7.59
N PHE A 18 23.71 -16.33 7.44
CA PHE A 18 24.36 -16.15 6.14
C PHE A 18 24.72 -17.48 5.47
N LEU A 19 25.33 -18.41 6.20
CA LEU A 19 25.71 -19.73 5.68
C LEU A 19 24.48 -20.52 5.20
N SER A 20 23.35 -20.45 5.91
CA SER A 20 22.10 -21.10 5.51
C SER A 20 21.48 -20.58 4.20
N ALA A 21 21.88 -19.38 3.74
CA ALA A 21 21.41 -18.86 2.46
C ALA A 21 22.06 -19.56 1.26
N GLU A 22 23.15 -20.32 1.47
CA GLU A 22 23.93 -21.01 0.43
C GLU A 22 24.26 -20.12 -0.77
N ILE A 23 24.74 -18.91 -0.50
CA ILE A 23 25.29 -17.99 -1.50
C ILE A 23 26.64 -17.48 -1.01
N SER A 24 27.66 -17.51 -1.87
CA SER A 24 28.98 -17.06 -1.45
C SER A 24 29.04 -15.54 -1.39
N TRP A 25 29.96 -15.01 -0.58
CA TRP A 25 30.19 -13.55 -0.55
C TRP A 25 30.62 -13.02 -1.92
N ASN A 26 31.39 -13.80 -2.69
CA ASN A 26 31.80 -13.42 -4.04
C ASN A 26 30.60 -13.32 -4.99
N ASP A 27 29.63 -14.25 -4.93
CA ASP A 27 28.42 -14.18 -5.76
C ASP A 27 27.58 -12.93 -5.44
N LEU A 28 27.51 -12.54 -4.15
CA LEU A 28 26.86 -11.29 -3.75
C LEU A 28 27.63 -10.07 -4.26
N CYS A 29 28.96 -10.07 -4.21
CA CYS A 29 29.78 -9.02 -4.83
C CYS A 29 29.53 -8.90 -6.33
N ASP A 30 29.39 -10.03 -7.02
CA ASP A 30 29.11 -10.07 -8.44
C ASP A 30 27.73 -9.49 -8.77
N ILE A 31 26.70 -9.83 -8.01
CA ILE A 31 25.35 -9.24 -8.14
C ILE A 31 25.39 -7.74 -7.81
N TYR A 32 26.05 -7.34 -6.73
CA TYR A 32 26.20 -5.95 -6.33
C TYR A 32 26.82 -5.11 -7.46
N ASN A 33 27.95 -5.58 -8.00
CA ASN A 33 28.69 -4.86 -9.04
C ASN A 33 27.90 -4.83 -10.35
N ASP A 34 27.24 -5.93 -10.72
CA ASP A 34 26.38 -5.94 -11.89
C ASP A 34 25.24 -4.94 -11.78
N PHE A 35 24.53 -4.96 -10.65
CA PHE A 35 23.40 -4.08 -10.43
C PHE A 35 23.85 -2.61 -10.43
N LEU A 36 24.90 -2.27 -9.68
CA LEU A 36 25.41 -0.90 -9.58
C LEU A 36 25.95 -0.38 -10.92
N LEU A 37 26.75 -1.17 -11.64
CA LEU A 37 27.48 -0.69 -12.82
C LEU A 37 26.68 -0.83 -14.12
N ASN A 38 25.81 -1.84 -14.23
CA ASN A 38 25.14 -2.17 -15.49
C ASN A 38 23.63 -1.94 -15.46
N LYS A 39 22.96 -2.01 -14.29
CA LYS A 39 21.50 -1.97 -14.20
C LYS A 39 20.93 -0.70 -13.59
N PHE A 40 21.65 -0.09 -12.64
CA PHE A 40 21.14 1.02 -11.84
C PHE A 40 20.65 2.19 -12.72
N ASP A 41 21.48 2.69 -13.62
CA ASP A 41 21.11 3.80 -14.52
C ASP A 41 19.99 3.43 -15.51
N LYS A 42 19.95 2.17 -15.98
CA LYS A 42 18.84 1.66 -16.82
C LYS A 42 17.53 1.73 -16.04
N TYR A 43 17.54 1.30 -14.78
CA TYR A 43 16.36 1.28 -13.93
C TYR A 43 15.93 2.67 -13.44
N GLU A 44 16.87 3.58 -13.24
CA GLU A 44 16.57 4.99 -13.02
C GLU A 44 15.81 5.57 -14.23
N HIS A 45 16.28 5.28 -15.45
CA HIS A 45 15.61 5.72 -16.67
C HIS A 45 14.20 5.13 -16.82
N ILE A 46 14.05 3.81 -16.67
CA ILE A 46 12.76 3.12 -16.73
C ILE A 46 11.79 3.67 -15.68
N ARG A 47 12.28 3.94 -14.46
CA ARG A 47 11.47 4.55 -13.40
C ARG A 47 10.95 5.92 -13.85
N GLU A 48 11.81 6.82 -14.29
CA GLU A 48 11.38 8.16 -14.72
C GLU A 48 10.40 8.11 -15.89
N GLU A 49 10.60 7.19 -16.83
CA GLU A 49 9.66 6.95 -17.94
C GLU A 49 8.29 6.55 -17.41
N PHE A 50 8.23 5.54 -16.53
CA PHE A 50 6.98 5.08 -15.91
C PHE A 50 6.26 6.21 -15.15
N LEU A 51 6.99 7.02 -14.37
CA LEU A 51 6.40 8.14 -13.63
C LEU A 51 5.80 9.18 -14.57
N ASN A 52 6.49 9.49 -15.68
CA ASN A 52 6.01 10.47 -16.65
C ASN A 52 4.79 9.98 -17.43
N GLU A 53 4.77 8.70 -17.81
CA GLU A 53 3.69 8.10 -18.60
C GLU A 53 2.42 7.86 -17.78
N TYR A 54 2.56 7.30 -16.57
CA TYR A 54 1.40 6.82 -15.79
C TYR A 54 1.03 7.69 -14.59
N LEU A 55 1.96 8.41 -13.96
CA LEU A 55 1.69 9.07 -12.67
C LEU A 55 1.65 10.61 -12.71
N LYS A 56 2.44 11.25 -13.57
CA LYS A 56 2.59 12.73 -13.61
C LYS A 56 1.26 13.48 -13.74
N ASP A 57 0.36 12.96 -14.58
CA ASP A 57 -0.94 13.58 -14.85
C ASP A 57 -2.11 12.69 -14.39
N ILE A 58 -1.86 11.76 -13.46
CA ILE A 58 -2.87 10.78 -13.00
C ILE A 58 -4.17 11.43 -12.52
N ASN A 59 -4.06 12.54 -11.79
CA ASN A 59 -5.22 13.29 -11.28
C ASN A 59 -5.89 14.18 -12.34
N LYS A 60 -5.31 14.31 -13.54
CA LYS A 60 -5.85 15.11 -14.65
C LYS A 60 -6.60 14.26 -15.67
N SER A 61 -6.64 12.94 -15.53
CA SER A 61 -7.44 12.06 -16.38
C SER A 61 -8.93 12.47 -16.27
N LYS A 62 -9.36 13.28 -17.24
CA LYS A 62 -10.73 13.79 -17.38
C LYS A 62 -11.39 12.97 -18.47
N SER A 63 -11.85 11.78 -18.11
CA SER A 63 -12.95 11.17 -18.88
C SER A 63 -14.25 11.69 -18.28
N ASP A 64 -15.14 12.23 -19.12
CA ASP A 64 -16.47 12.69 -18.72
C ASP A 64 -17.37 11.56 -18.16
N THR A 65 -16.87 10.32 -18.14
CA THR A 65 -17.57 9.11 -17.67
C THR A 65 -16.78 8.28 -16.64
N ALA A 66 -15.48 8.57 -16.40
CA ALA A 66 -14.68 7.82 -15.43
C ALA A 66 -14.47 8.61 -14.14
N GLU A 67 -14.52 7.90 -13.01
CA GLU A 67 -14.20 8.47 -11.71
C GLU A 67 -12.78 9.04 -11.72
N LYS A 68 -12.62 10.30 -11.30
CA LYS A 68 -11.32 10.96 -11.24
C LYS A 68 -10.40 10.18 -10.29
N VAL A 69 -9.22 9.78 -10.77
CA VAL A 69 -8.20 9.15 -9.92
C VAL A 69 -7.72 10.15 -8.88
N LYS A 70 -7.56 9.67 -7.63
CA LYS A 70 -7.19 10.50 -6.49
C LYS A 70 -5.92 9.97 -5.83
N VAL A 71 -4.77 10.36 -6.38
CA VAL A 71 -3.47 10.16 -5.74
C VAL A 71 -3.00 11.51 -5.20
N HIS A 72 -2.74 11.62 -3.91
CA HIS A 72 -2.26 12.86 -3.31
C HIS A 72 -0.84 13.20 -3.79
N SER A 73 0.06 12.23 -3.68
CA SER A 73 1.48 12.35 -4.01
C SER A 73 2.03 10.96 -4.27
N TYR A 74 3.19 10.89 -4.91
CA TYR A 74 3.92 9.63 -5.05
C TYR A 74 5.40 9.82 -4.75
N LEU A 75 6.02 8.76 -4.27
CA LEU A 75 7.46 8.64 -4.07
C LEU A 75 7.96 7.45 -4.89
N SER A 76 9.22 7.45 -5.28
CA SER A 76 9.79 6.37 -6.06
C SER A 76 11.28 6.23 -5.83
N ARG A 77 11.81 5.02 -6.01
CA ARG A 77 13.25 4.75 -5.92
C ARG A 77 13.63 3.52 -6.74
N VAL A 78 14.87 3.49 -7.20
CA VAL A 78 15.54 2.23 -7.54
C VAL A 78 16.12 1.65 -6.24
N LYS A 79 16.16 0.32 -6.13
CA LYS A 79 16.74 -0.38 -4.98
C LYS A 79 18.19 0.07 -4.77
N ASP A 80 18.60 0.24 -3.52
CA ASP A 80 20.02 0.41 -3.21
C ASP A 80 20.78 -0.93 -3.41
N PRO A 81 21.99 -0.94 -4.00
CA PRO A 81 22.75 -2.16 -4.25
C PRO A 81 23.11 -2.97 -3.00
N GLU A 82 23.46 -2.33 -1.88
CA GLU A 82 23.73 -3.04 -0.62
C GLU A 82 22.42 -3.63 -0.05
N HIS A 83 21.31 -2.89 -0.12
CA HIS A 83 20.00 -3.40 0.27
C HIS A 83 19.49 -4.53 -0.64
N LEU A 84 19.89 -4.57 -1.91
CA LEU A 84 19.58 -5.67 -2.83
C LEU A 84 20.22 -6.98 -2.35
N ILE A 85 21.54 -6.98 -2.11
CA ILE A 85 22.24 -8.19 -1.66
C ILE A 85 21.79 -8.64 -0.27
N ALA A 86 21.47 -7.71 0.64
CA ALA A 86 20.87 -8.03 1.94
C ALA A 86 19.48 -8.66 1.78
N LYS A 87 18.68 -8.18 0.83
CA LYS A 87 17.37 -8.77 0.52
C LYS A 87 17.52 -10.19 -0.06
N ILE A 88 18.51 -10.44 -0.92
CA ILE A 88 18.76 -11.76 -1.50
C ILE A 88 19.08 -12.79 -0.42
N VAL A 89 19.97 -12.45 0.52
CA VAL A 89 20.30 -13.31 1.67
C VAL A 89 19.03 -13.66 2.46
N ARG A 90 18.23 -12.65 2.83
CA ARG A 90 16.96 -12.87 3.54
C ARG A 90 15.99 -13.74 2.73
N LYS A 91 15.84 -13.50 1.43
CA LYS A 91 14.90 -14.25 0.58
C LYS A 91 15.29 -15.71 0.39
N LYS A 92 16.59 -16.00 0.27
CA LYS A 92 17.11 -17.38 0.25
C LYS A 92 16.83 -18.11 1.56
N GLN A 93 16.76 -17.43 2.70
CA GLN A 93 16.35 -18.03 3.97
C GLN A 93 14.83 -18.20 4.06
N ASP A 94 14.06 -17.16 3.72
CA ASP A 94 12.60 -17.17 3.79
C ASP A 94 11.98 -18.27 2.89
N ASN A 95 12.56 -18.50 1.72
CA ASN A 95 12.10 -19.49 0.76
C ASN A 95 13.25 -20.01 -0.12
N TYR A 96 14.09 -20.86 0.46
CA TYR A 96 15.23 -21.45 -0.23
C TYR A 96 14.85 -22.10 -1.57
N SER A 97 13.75 -22.86 -1.62
CA SER A 97 13.30 -23.53 -2.85
C SER A 97 13.08 -22.57 -4.02
N LYS A 98 12.48 -21.40 -3.77
CA LYS A 98 12.23 -20.41 -4.82
C LYS A 98 13.54 -19.74 -5.25
N TYR A 99 14.40 -19.35 -4.32
CA TYR A 99 15.58 -18.52 -4.60
C TYR A 99 16.88 -19.32 -4.77
N ARG A 100 16.81 -20.64 -4.82
CA ARG A 100 18.00 -21.53 -4.88
C ARG A 100 18.93 -21.18 -6.03
N ASN A 101 18.36 -21.06 -7.24
CA ASN A 101 19.11 -20.85 -8.48
C ASN A 101 19.34 -19.37 -8.83
N LEU A 102 19.12 -18.46 -7.87
CA LEU A 102 19.39 -17.05 -8.06
C LEU A 102 20.89 -16.78 -8.11
N ASP A 103 21.34 -16.11 -9.16
CA ASP A 103 22.71 -15.66 -9.38
C ASP A 103 22.76 -14.29 -10.09
N LYS A 104 23.97 -13.82 -10.42
CA LYS A 104 24.22 -12.55 -11.14
C LYS A 104 23.47 -12.43 -12.47
N THR A 105 23.20 -13.53 -13.16
CA THR A 105 22.61 -13.50 -14.51
C THR A 105 21.09 -13.42 -14.50
N ASN A 106 20.44 -13.72 -13.37
CA ASN A 106 18.99 -13.90 -13.31
C ASN A 106 18.29 -13.27 -12.10
N TYR A 107 18.99 -12.61 -11.17
CA TYR A 107 18.39 -12.05 -9.96
C TYR A 107 17.22 -11.09 -10.23
N GLU A 108 17.21 -10.40 -11.36
CA GLU A 108 16.14 -9.51 -11.83
C GLU A 108 14.81 -10.25 -12.02
N LYS A 109 14.86 -11.55 -12.34
CA LYS A 109 13.68 -12.41 -12.50
C LYS A 109 13.06 -12.83 -11.16
N PHE A 110 13.83 -12.72 -10.07
CA PHE A 110 13.41 -13.13 -8.72
C PHE A 110 12.99 -11.95 -7.82
N ILE A 111 13.62 -10.80 -8.01
CA ILE A 111 13.42 -9.62 -7.15
C ILE A 111 12.43 -8.67 -7.83
N THR A 112 11.22 -8.62 -7.30
CA THR A 112 10.09 -7.92 -7.93
C THR A 112 9.95 -6.44 -7.56
N ASP A 113 10.83 -5.92 -6.70
CA ASP A 113 10.82 -4.54 -6.20
C ASP A 113 12.15 -3.82 -6.46
N LEU A 114 12.80 -4.13 -7.58
CA LEU A 114 14.02 -3.42 -8.01
C LEU A 114 13.73 -1.95 -8.30
N ILE A 115 12.53 -1.67 -8.82
CA ILE A 115 11.95 -0.34 -8.89
C ILE A 115 10.74 -0.32 -7.95
N GLY A 116 10.76 0.57 -6.96
CA GLY A 116 9.69 0.73 -6.00
C GLY A 116 8.99 2.07 -6.17
N ILE A 117 7.66 2.05 -6.27
CA ILE A 117 6.81 3.23 -6.37
C ILE A 117 5.81 3.19 -5.22
N ARG A 118 5.59 4.33 -4.57
CA ARG A 118 4.62 4.49 -3.50
C ARG A 118 3.63 5.58 -3.87
N CYS A 119 2.38 5.22 -4.08
CA CYS A 119 1.29 6.14 -4.31
C CYS A 119 0.57 6.41 -2.99
N LEU A 120 0.52 7.67 -2.57
CA LEU A 120 -0.12 8.10 -1.35
C LEU A 120 -1.53 8.60 -1.65
N VAL A 121 -2.53 8.04 -1.01
CA VAL A 121 -3.92 8.52 -1.03
C VAL A 121 -4.24 9.25 0.26
N LEU A 122 -5.19 10.18 0.23
CA LEU A 122 -5.63 10.86 1.46
C LEU A 122 -6.55 9.96 2.29
N PHE A 123 -7.46 9.25 1.62
CA PHE A 123 -8.42 8.37 2.27
C PHE A 123 -8.33 6.98 1.69
N LYS A 124 -8.50 5.94 2.53
CA LYS A 124 -8.47 4.54 2.08
C LYS A 124 -9.42 4.27 0.92
N ALA A 125 -10.62 4.85 0.95
CA ALA A 125 -11.63 4.69 -0.10
C ALA A 125 -11.17 5.19 -1.50
N ASP A 126 -10.22 6.14 -1.55
CA ASP A 126 -9.71 6.66 -2.82
C ASP A 126 -8.84 5.63 -3.56
N TRP A 127 -8.36 4.58 -2.87
CA TRP A 127 -7.66 3.45 -3.47
C TRP A 127 -8.45 2.83 -4.62
N THR A 128 -9.78 2.73 -4.53
CA THR A 128 -10.63 2.14 -5.58
C THR A 128 -10.43 2.83 -6.93
N SER A 129 -10.33 4.17 -6.94
CA SER A 129 -10.09 4.93 -8.16
C SER A 129 -8.71 4.62 -8.78
N PHE A 130 -7.69 4.44 -7.93
CA PHE A 130 -6.35 4.06 -8.36
C PHE A 130 -6.31 2.61 -8.85
N HIS A 131 -6.99 1.69 -8.16
CA HIS A 131 -7.09 0.29 -8.56
C HIS A 131 -7.69 0.18 -9.97
N ASN A 132 -8.86 0.78 -10.19
CA ASN A 132 -9.49 0.75 -11.51
C ASN A 132 -8.60 1.36 -12.60
N TYR A 133 -7.89 2.44 -12.28
CA TYR A 133 -6.92 3.03 -13.19
C TYR A 133 -5.79 2.07 -13.53
N ILE A 134 -5.02 1.59 -12.54
CA ILE A 134 -3.84 0.77 -12.82
C ILE A 134 -4.20 -0.55 -13.52
N MET A 135 -5.33 -1.17 -13.14
CA MET A 135 -5.84 -2.39 -13.77
C MET A 135 -6.31 -2.16 -15.22
N SER A 136 -6.60 -0.91 -15.61
CA SER A 136 -6.93 -0.56 -17.00
C SER A 136 -5.70 -0.29 -17.87
N GLN A 137 -4.54 -0.03 -17.27
CA GLN A 137 -3.30 0.29 -18.00
C GLN A 137 -2.49 -0.95 -18.40
N PHE A 138 -2.63 -2.05 -17.66
CA PHE A 138 -1.79 -3.25 -17.83
C PHE A 138 -2.67 -4.49 -17.99
N ASP A 139 -2.25 -5.42 -18.87
CA ASP A 139 -2.95 -6.69 -18.98
C ASP A 139 -2.83 -7.49 -17.68
N ASN A 140 -3.97 -8.00 -17.21
CA ASN A 140 -4.07 -8.78 -15.98
C ASN A 140 -4.52 -10.21 -16.31
N ASN A 141 -3.58 -11.02 -16.77
CA ASN A 141 -3.82 -12.40 -17.14
C ASN A 141 -3.17 -13.36 -16.15
N VAL A 142 -3.93 -14.34 -15.67
CA VAL A 142 -3.46 -15.39 -14.74
C VAL A 142 -2.29 -16.19 -15.32
N ASN A 143 -2.17 -16.27 -16.64
CA ASN A 143 -1.05 -16.94 -17.31
C ASN A 143 0.28 -16.19 -17.16
N TYR A 144 0.25 -14.90 -16.85
CA TYR A 144 1.47 -14.10 -16.64
C TYR A 144 1.87 -13.99 -15.16
N TYR A 145 1.10 -14.60 -14.26
CA TYR A 145 1.44 -14.59 -12.85
C TYR A 145 2.64 -15.49 -12.56
N ILE A 146 3.61 -14.95 -11.83
CA ILE A 146 4.85 -15.63 -11.48
C ILE A 146 4.55 -16.85 -10.59
N LYS A 147 4.79 -18.04 -11.11
CA LYS A 147 4.80 -19.32 -10.37
C LYS A 147 6.23 -19.82 -10.24
N ASP A 148 6.99 -19.76 -11.33
CA ASP A 148 8.42 -19.99 -11.41
C ASP A 148 9.12 -18.73 -11.94
N SER A 149 10.04 -18.18 -11.14
CA SER A 149 10.71 -16.92 -11.45
C SER A 149 11.53 -16.97 -12.74
N ILE A 150 12.04 -18.13 -13.16
CA ILE A 150 12.87 -18.24 -14.37
C ILE A 150 11.98 -18.50 -15.59
N LEU A 151 11.10 -19.50 -15.50
CA LEU A 151 10.31 -19.98 -16.64
C LEU A 151 9.21 -19.02 -17.06
N ASP A 152 8.59 -18.33 -16.09
CA ASP A 152 7.48 -17.42 -16.38
C ASP A 152 7.97 -15.99 -16.74
N PHE A 153 9.27 -15.72 -16.59
CA PHE A 153 9.82 -14.42 -16.95
C PHE A 153 9.85 -14.26 -18.47
N ASP A 154 9.10 -13.27 -18.93
CA ASP A 154 9.05 -12.90 -20.34
C ASP A 154 10.15 -11.89 -20.69
N ASP A 155 11.08 -12.33 -21.55
CA ASP A 155 12.22 -11.55 -22.01
C ASP A 155 11.85 -10.47 -23.09
N ASP A 156 10.60 -10.43 -23.59
CA ASP A 156 10.14 -9.36 -24.50
C ASP A 156 10.00 -8.04 -23.73
N GLU A 157 10.94 -7.10 -23.85
CA GLU A 157 10.92 -5.88 -23.05
C GLU A 157 9.62 -5.06 -23.19
N ASP A 158 8.91 -5.09 -24.33
CA ASP A 158 7.74 -4.25 -24.62
C ASP A 158 6.39 -4.87 -24.21
N HIS A 159 6.37 -6.12 -23.75
CA HIS A 159 5.16 -6.73 -23.20
C HIS A 159 4.96 -6.30 -21.73
N PHE A 160 4.00 -5.42 -21.44
CA PHE A 160 3.72 -4.95 -20.07
C PHE A 160 2.48 -5.61 -19.47
N TYR A 161 2.59 -6.09 -18.23
CA TYR A 161 1.52 -6.85 -17.58
C TYR A 161 1.61 -6.83 -16.05
N ILE A 162 0.53 -7.23 -15.38
CA ILE A 162 0.51 -7.48 -13.94
C ILE A 162 1.04 -8.89 -13.66
N ALA A 163 2.19 -8.98 -12.97
CA ALA A 163 2.96 -10.21 -12.76
C ALA A 163 2.57 -10.97 -11.49
N GLU A 164 1.80 -10.36 -10.59
CA GLU A 164 1.17 -11.04 -9.45
C GLU A 164 -0.23 -10.47 -9.22
N LYS A 165 -1.16 -11.28 -8.72
CA LYS A 165 -2.45 -10.76 -8.24
C LYS A 165 -2.22 -9.58 -7.29
N PRO A 166 -2.95 -8.45 -7.42
CA PRO A 166 -2.89 -7.38 -6.44
C PRO A 166 -3.21 -7.91 -5.05
N LYS A 167 -2.39 -7.57 -4.05
CA LYS A 167 -2.54 -8.03 -2.67
C LYS A 167 -2.75 -6.85 -1.76
N VAL A 168 -3.72 -6.94 -0.86
CA VAL A 168 -3.92 -5.96 0.20
C VAL A 168 -3.58 -6.58 1.54
N HIS A 169 -2.80 -5.85 2.33
CA HIS A 169 -2.58 -6.14 3.73
C HIS A 169 -3.46 -5.22 4.56
N ILE A 170 -4.29 -5.81 5.40
CA ILE A 170 -5.16 -5.10 6.33
C ILE A 170 -4.93 -5.59 7.76
N ARG A 171 -5.39 -4.78 8.71
CA ARG A 171 -5.45 -5.15 10.13
C ARG A 171 -6.87 -5.55 10.52
N ASN A 172 -6.98 -6.41 11.52
CA ASN A 172 -8.27 -6.70 12.16
C ASN A 172 -8.95 -5.40 12.62
N GLY A 173 -10.19 -5.20 12.17
CA GLY A 173 -10.99 -3.99 12.39
C GLY A 173 -10.95 -2.97 11.24
N ASP A 174 -10.03 -3.09 10.28
CA ASP A 174 -10.08 -2.28 9.05
C ASP A 174 -11.32 -2.66 8.21
N ALA A 175 -11.82 -1.71 7.40
CA ALA A 175 -12.97 -1.89 6.51
C ALA A 175 -12.65 -2.84 5.34
N ARG A 176 -12.66 -4.15 5.60
CA ARG A 176 -12.37 -5.22 4.64
C ARG A 176 -13.28 -5.18 3.41
N GLU A 177 -14.53 -4.74 3.60
CA GLU A 177 -15.55 -4.69 2.56
C GLU A 177 -15.16 -3.78 1.39
N LEU A 178 -14.29 -2.78 1.64
CA LEU A 178 -13.73 -1.93 0.60
C LEU A 178 -12.99 -2.75 -0.46
N TYR A 179 -12.25 -3.77 -0.04
CA TYR A 179 -11.39 -4.58 -0.90
C TYR A 179 -12.12 -5.79 -1.47
N ASP A 180 -13.01 -6.42 -0.69
CA ASP A 180 -13.75 -7.62 -1.10
C ASP A 180 -14.61 -7.41 -2.35
N SER A 181 -14.99 -6.16 -2.64
CA SER A 181 -15.76 -5.81 -3.83
C SER A 181 -14.96 -5.91 -5.14
N LEU A 182 -13.63 -5.84 -5.08
CA LEU A 182 -12.74 -5.75 -6.25
C LEU A 182 -11.67 -6.85 -6.28
N LEU A 183 -11.32 -7.42 -5.12
CA LEU A 183 -10.27 -8.41 -4.98
C LEU A 183 -10.82 -9.76 -4.51
N PRO A 184 -10.28 -10.88 -5.03
CA PRO A 184 -10.55 -12.21 -4.48
C PRO A 184 -10.18 -12.31 -2.99
N PRO A 185 -10.88 -13.15 -2.20
CA PRO A 185 -10.60 -13.27 -0.76
C PRO A 185 -9.16 -13.67 -0.40
N ASP A 186 -8.49 -14.46 -1.25
CA ASP A 186 -7.08 -14.87 -1.07
C ASP A 186 -6.08 -13.72 -1.25
N CYS A 187 -6.51 -12.61 -1.84
CA CYS A 187 -5.71 -11.41 -2.02
C CYS A 187 -5.80 -10.43 -0.83
N VAL A 188 -6.75 -10.64 0.09
CA VAL A 188 -6.99 -9.78 1.25
C VAL A 188 -6.41 -10.44 2.49
N ILE A 189 -5.18 -10.06 2.83
CA ILE A 189 -4.38 -10.65 3.90
C ILE A 189 -4.63 -9.88 5.19
N ASP A 190 -5.38 -10.50 6.10
CA ASP A 190 -5.69 -9.97 7.44
C ASP A 190 -4.68 -10.46 8.49
N GLY A 191 -4.65 -9.79 9.64
CA GLY A 191 -3.86 -10.16 10.81
C GLY A 191 -2.43 -9.61 10.82
N LYS A 192 -2.08 -8.73 9.88
CA LYS A 192 -0.78 -8.03 9.89
C LYS A 192 -0.91 -6.65 10.53
N VAL A 193 0.18 -6.21 11.17
CA VAL A 193 0.36 -4.81 11.61
C VAL A 193 0.49 -3.89 10.39
N TYR A 194 1.15 -4.40 9.35
CA TYR A 194 1.42 -3.70 8.11
C TYR A 194 0.16 -3.52 7.24
N ARG A 195 -0.07 -2.29 6.75
CA ARG A 195 -1.16 -1.95 5.82
C ARG A 195 -0.63 -1.36 4.52
N SER A 196 -1.01 -1.93 3.40
CA SER A 196 -0.73 -1.41 2.06
C SER A 196 -1.38 -2.29 0.98
N VAL A 197 -1.70 -1.72 -0.18
CA VAL A 197 -2.04 -2.50 -1.37
C VAL A 197 -0.84 -2.56 -2.30
N HIS A 198 -0.48 -3.77 -2.76
CA HIS A 198 0.68 -4.04 -3.60
C HIS A 198 0.27 -4.51 -4.99
N TYR A 199 0.94 -3.96 -6.00
CA TYR A 199 0.86 -4.39 -7.40
C TYR A 199 2.26 -4.70 -7.87
N ILE A 200 2.45 -5.87 -8.50
CA ILE A 200 3.71 -6.20 -9.18
C ILE A 200 3.45 -6.13 -10.68
N ILE A 201 4.16 -5.26 -11.37
CA ILE A 201 4.00 -5.02 -12.80
C ILE A 201 5.33 -5.31 -13.48
N LYS A 202 5.29 -5.93 -14.65
CA LYS A 202 6.42 -6.04 -15.56
C LYS A 202 6.32 -4.90 -16.57
N TYR A 203 7.37 -4.08 -16.63
CA TYR A 203 7.45 -2.91 -17.50
C TYR A 203 8.87 -2.78 -18.03
N LYS A 204 9.03 -2.61 -19.35
CA LYS A 204 10.34 -2.45 -20.01
C LYS A 204 11.38 -3.49 -19.59
N GLY A 205 10.97 -4.76 -19.52
CA GLY A 205 11.84 -5.88 -19.17
C GLY A 205 12.25 -5.99 -17.70
N VAL A 206 11.61 -5.27 -16.78
CA VAL A 206 11.88 -5.37 -15.34
C VAL A 206 10.58 -5.39 -14.52
N TYR A 207 10.59 -6.04 -13.36
CA TYR A 207 9.51 -5.96 -12.39
C TYR A 207 9.62 -4.69 -11.54
N LEU A 208 8.50 -4.00 -11.39
CA LEU A 208 8.31 -2.88 -10.48
C LEU A 208 7.20 -3.19 -9.47
N GLU A 209 7.38 -2.70 -8.24
CA GLU A 209 6.39 -2.81 -7.18
C GLU A 209 5.74 -1.44 -6.95
N ILE A 210 4.42 -1.38 -7.08
CA ILE A 210 3.62 -0.21 -6.69
C ILE A 210 2.91 -0.51 -5.38
N GLN A 211 3.14 0.33 -4.38
CA GLN A 211 2.49 0.28 -3.09
C GLN A 211 1.53 1.47 -2.97
N VAL A 212 0.27 1.20 -2.63
CA VAL A 212 -0.71 2.25 -2.32
C VAL A 212 -0.94 2.27 -0.81
N ARG A 213 -0.81 3.45 -0.22
CA ARG A 213 -0.94 3.68 1.23
C ARG A 213 -1.59 5.02 1.49
N THR A 214 -2.18 5.19 2.67
CA THR A 214 -2.53 6.52 3.17
C THR A 214 -1.27 7.28 3.63
N LEU A 215 -1.40 8.58 3.89
CA LEU A 215 -0.33 9.37 4.51
C LEU A 215 0.09 8.81 5.90
N PHE A 216 -0.87 8.35 6.70
CA PHE A 216 -0.58 7.82 8.04
C PHE A 216 0.04 6.42 8.00
N GLU A 217 -0.40 5.56 7.06
CA GLU A 217 0.20 4.25 6.79
C GLU A 217 1.65 4.40 6.31
N GLU A 218 1.92 5.36 5.41
CA GLU A 218 3.29 5.64 4.97
C GLU A 218 4.15 6.21 6.08
N GLY A 219 3.62 7.16 6.86
CA GLY A 219 4.33 7.74 8.00
C GLY A 219 4.78 6.68 9.01
N TRP A 220 3.90 5.74 9.36
CA TRP A 220 4.30 4.59 10.19
C TRP A 220 5.28 3.67 9.46
N GLY A 221 5.01 3.32 8.20
CA GLY A 221 5.81 2.37 7.44
C GLY A 221 7.26 2.82 7.22
N GLU A 222 7.50 4.12 7.00
CA GLU A 222 8.87 4.65 6.85
C GLU A 222 9.63 4.66 8.18
N ILE A 223 8.95 4.95 9.30
CA ILE A 223 9.56 4.85 10.64
C ILE A 223 9.90 3.38 10.97
N ASP A 224 8.97 2.46 10.69
CA ASP A 224 9.18 1.03 10.87
C ASP A 224 10.36 0.53 10.03
N HIS A 225 10.44 0.93 8.75
CA HIS A 225 11.56 0.60 7.86
C HIS A 225 12.91 1.21 8.28
N ALA A 226 12.90 2.33 8.98
CA ALA A 226 14.13 2.99 9.44
C ALA A 226 14.68 2.35 10.73
N VAL A 227 13.80 1.79 11.58
CA VAL A 227 14.16 1.37 12.94
C VAL A 227 14.07 -0.14 13.14
N VAL A 228 13.03 -0.79 12.64
CA VAL A 228 12.68 -2.18 12.99
C VAL A 228 12.84 -3.11 11.78
N TYR A 229 12.08 -2.86 10.72
CA TYR A 229 12.07 -3.73 9.56
C TYR A 229 13.23 -3.41 8.61
N PRO A 230 13.95 -4.42 8.09
CA PRO A 230 13.74 -5.85 8.28
C PRO A 230 14.63 -6.49 9.37
N TYR A 231 15.57 -5.76 9.96
CA TYR A 231 16.72 -6.33 10.65
C TYR A 231 16.51 -6.56 12.16
N PHE A 232 15.57 -5.86 12.79
CA PHE A 232 15.32 -5.92 14.24
C PHE A 232 13.92 -6.45 14.58
N GLN A 233 13.33 -7.27 13.70
CA GLN A 233 11.97 -7.82 13.89
C GLN A 233 11.83 -8.72 15.14
N ASN A 234 12.95 -9.24 15.67
CA ASN A 234 12.99 -10.06 16.88
C ASN A 234 13.21 -9.25 18.16
N ASP A 235 13.46 -7.94 18.06
CA ASP A 235 13.56 -7.07 19.24
C ASP A 235 12.15 -6.77 19.77
N GLN A 236 11.86 -7.31 20.95
CA GLN A 236 10.53 -7.24 21.55
C GLN A 236 10.11 -5.80 21.88
N ILE A 237 11.04 -4.95 22.32
CA ILE A 237 10.74 -3.57 22.70
C ILE A 237 10.42 -2.75 21.45
N LEU A 238 11.29 -2.84 20.43
CA LEU A 238 11.07 -2.14 19.16
C LEU A 238 9.77 -2.57 18.49
N LYS A 239 9.45 -3.87 18.56
CA LYS A 239 8.19 -4.40 18.06
C LYS A 239 6.97 -3.83 18.80
N GLU A 240 7.00 -3.74 20.12
CA GLU A 240 5.90 -3.16 20.89
C GLU A 240 5.68 -1.67 20.54
N TYR A 241 6.75 -0.89 20.39
CA TYR A 241 6.65 0.51 20.01
C TYR A 241 6.17 0.71 18.56
N THR A 242 6.63 -0.11 17.62
CA THR A 242 6.13 -0.02 16.23
C THR A 242 4.65 -0.42 16.15
N GLU A 243 4.22 -1.42 16.93
CA GLU A 243 2.81 -1.80 17.03
C GLU A 243 1.95 -0.68 17.63
N LEU A 244 2.46 0.02 18.65
CA LEU A 244 1.76 1.18 19.23
C LEU A 244 1.62 2.32 18.20
N LEU A 245 2.70 2.66 17.51
CA LEU A 245 2.69 3.70 16.48
C LEU A 245 1.73 3.31 15.34
N ASN A 246 1.70 2.04 14.94
CA ASN A 246 0.77 1.54 13.92
C ASN A 246 -0.70 1.73 14.32
N ARG A 247 -1.02 1.50 15.60
CA ARG A 247 -2.37 1.72 16.15
C ARG A 247 -2.75 3.18 16.06
N LEU A 248 -1.85 4.09 16.44
CA LEU A 248 -2.07 5.53 16.35
C LEU A 248 -2.30 5.98 14.89
N SER A 249 -1.47 5.52 13.95
CA SER A 249 -1.67 5.82 12.53
C SER A 249 -3.00 5.28 11.99
N GLY A 250 -3.40 4.07 12.40
CA GLY A 250 -4.70 3.52 12.01
C GLY A 250 -5.89 4.34 12.52
N LEU A 251 -5.85 4.78 13.78
CA LEU A 251 -6.87 5.66 14.35
C LEU A 251 -6.93 7.01 13.60
N ALA A 252 -5.76 7.58 13.28
CA ALA A 252 -5.70 8.83 12.52
C ALA A 252 -6.33 8.68 11.12
N ASP A 253 -6.09 7.56 10.44
CA ASP A 253 -6.73 7.24 9.17
C ASP A 253 -8.25 7.12 9.29
N GLU A 254 -8.74 6.37 10.27
CA GLU A 254 -10.17 6.17 10.50
C GLU A 254 -10.89 7.49 10.80
N MET A 255 -10.30 8.30 11.70
CA MET A 255 -10.81 9.64 12.02
C MET A 255 -10.84 10.54 10.78
N SER A 256 -9.78 10.52 9.97
CA SER A 256 -9.73 11.32 8.73
C SER A 256 -10.85 10.93 7.76
N GLY A 257 -11.10 9.63 7.58
CA GLY A 257 -12.19 9.12 6.76
C GLY A 257 -13.56 9.49 7.32
N PHE A 258 -13.73 9.47 8.64
CA PHE A 258 -14.97 9.87 9.30
C PHE A 258 -15.29 11.36 9.09
N PHE A 259 -14.32 12.26 9.34
CA PHE A 259 -14.52 13.70 9.13
C PHE A 259 -14.83 14.02 7.66
N TYR A 260 -14.19 13.32 6.72
CA TYR A 260 -14.49 13.47 5.30
C TYR A 260 -15.93 13.06 4.96
N ARG A 261 -16.41 11.92 5.48
CA ARG A 261 -17.79 11.47 5.28
C ARG A 261 -18.81 12.44 5.88
N LEU A 262 -18.58 12.93 7.11
CA LEU A 262 -19.44 13.93 7.74
C LEU A 262 -19.55 15.20 6.89
N LYS A 263 -18.41 15.74 6.45
CA LYS A 263 -18.38 16.93 5.58
C LYS A 263 -19.15 16.71 4.28
N LYS A 264 -19.04 15.51 3.68
CA LYS A 264 -19.76 15.17 2.45
C LYS A 264 -21.28 15.15 2.68
N MET A 265 -21.73 14.51 3.76
CA MET A 265 -23.15 14.46 4.14
C MET A 265 -23.71 15.85 4.42
N GLU A 266 -22.97 16.71 5.12
CA GLU A 266 -23.37 18.10 5.38
C GLU A 266 -23.54 18.90 4.08
N ILE A 267 -22.58 18.77 3.14
CA ILE A 267 -22.68 19.41 1.83
C ILE A 267 -23.89 18.88 1.03
N GLU A 268 -24.15 17.58 1.06
CA GLU A 268 -25.31 16.97 0.39
C GLU A 268 -26.63 17.47 0.98
N TYR A 269 -26.72 17.55 2.31
CA TYR A 269 -27.88 18.10 3.01
C TYR A 269 -28.12 19.58 2.65
N LEU A 270 -27.08 20.41 2.64
CA LEU A 270 -27.19 21.82 2.24
C LEU A 270 -27.64 21.96 0.77
N LYS A 271 -27.15 21.10 -0.12
CA LYS A 271 -27.58 21.08 -1.53
C LYS A 271 -29.04 20.65 -1.70
N SER A 272 -29.51 19.66 -0.95
CA SER A 272 -30.93 19.25 -0.99
C SER A 272 -31.84 20.34 -0.43
N ALA A 273 -31.45 20.99 0.67
CA ALA A 273 -32.20 22.11 1.24
C ALA A 273 -32.30 23.30 0.25
N ASP A 274 -31.19 23.65 -0.43
CA ASP A 274 -31.18 24.68 -1.47
C ASP A 274 -32.03 24.31 -2.71
N ALA A 275 -32.09 23.02 -3.07
CA ALA A 275 -32.92 22.53 -4.16
C ALA A 275 -34.42 22.59 -3.80
N ASP A 276 -34.77 22.28 -2.56
CA ASP A 276 -36.13 22.37 -2.03
C ASP A 276 -36.61 23.82 -1.92
N ILE A 277 -35.72 24.77 -1.57
CA ILE A 277 -36.02 26.22 -1.58
C ILE A 277 -36.25 26.74 -3.00
N LYS A 278 -35.53 26.20 -4.01
CA LYS A 278 -35.64 26.63 -5.42
C LYS A 278 -36.78 25.98 -6.20
N ASN A 279 -37.40 24.91 -5.68
CA ASN A 279 -38.50 24.19 -6.34
C ASN A 279 -39.60 23.78 -5.33
N PRO A 280 -40.42 24.74 -4.86
CA PRO A 280 -41.38 24.50 -3.78
C PRO A 280 -42.56 23.56 -4.13
N ASP A 281 -42.75 23.21 -5.41
CA ASP A 281 -43.94 22.47 -5.89
C ASP A 281 -43.80 20.94 -5.94
N LYS A 282 -42.72 20.35 -5.42
CA LYS A 282 -42.60 18.89 -5.24
C LYS A 282 -42.54 18.50 -3.76
N LYS A 283 -43.63 18.74 -3.02
CA LYS A 283 -43.85 18.06 -1.73
C LYS A 283 -44.19 16.58 -1.96
N GLY A 284 -43.15 15.75 -2.09
CA GLY A 284 -43.22 14.31 -1.83
C GLY A 284 -42.75 14.05 -0.41
N SER A 285 -43.57 13.41 0.40
CA SER A 285 -43.31 13.05 1.81
C SER A 285 -41.94 12.40 2.00
N ILE A 286 -41.00 13.08 2.66
CA ILE A 286 -39.80 12.45 3.21
C ILE A 286 -40.21 11.88 4.57
N SER A 287 -40.28 10.55 4.61
CA SER A 287 -40.53 9.76 5.82
C SER A 287 -39.32 9.79 6.75
N ASP A 288 -39.59 9.93 8.05
CA ASP A 288 -38.66 9.81 9.19
C ASP A 288 -37.96 8.44 9.27
N SER A 289 -37.04 8.13 8.35
CA SER A 289 -36.37 6.83 8.35
C SER A 289 -34.94 6.87 7.82
N ILE A 290 -34.07 7.71 8.38
CA ILE A 290 -32.61 7.55 8.25
C ILE A 290 -31.91 7.86 9.58
N LEU A 291 -32.26 7.10 10.63
CA LEU A 291 -31.39 6.91 11.80
C LEU A 291 -31.47 5.43 12.19
N PRO A 292 -30.35 4.71 12.34
CA PRO A 292 -30.40 3.32 12.79
C PRO A 292 -30.81 3.30 14.27
N ARG A 293 -32.02 2.81 14.56
CA ARG A 293 -32.47 2.51 15.93
C ARG A 293 -31.68 1.32 16.46
N SER A 294 -30.75 1.55 17.38
CA SER A 294 -30.24 0.48 18.25
C SER A 294 -31.33 0.09 19.26
N GLN A 295 -31.63 -1.21 19.35
CA GLN A 295 -32.45 -1.75 20.42
C GLN A 295 -31.59 -1.86 21.68
N GLY A 296 -31.95 -1.12 22.72
CA GLY A 296 -31.34 -1.17 24.05
C GLY A 296 -32.32 -0.62 25.09
N SER A 297 -32.45 -1.34 26.19
CA SER A 297 -33.45 -1.24 27.26
C SER A 297 -33.77 0.16 27.80
N HIS A 298 -35.06 0.36 28.07
CA HIS A 298 -35.64 1.48 28.80
C HIS A 298 -34.95 1.73 30.15
N GLU A 299 -34.32 2.90 30.31
CA GLU A 299 -34.29 3.65 31.56
C GLU A 299 -34.51 5.13 31.25
N SER A 300 -35.51 5.70 31.92
CA SER A 300 -36.01 7.04 31.70
C SER A 300 -35.01 8.10 32.18
N LEU A 301 -34.35 8.77 31.24
CA LEU A 301 -33.63 10.01 31.50
C LEU A 301 -34.32 11.16 30.74
N SER A 302 -34.60 12.21 31.49
CA SER A 302 -35.30 13.42 31.08
C SER A 302 -34.68 14.06 29.84
N ILE A 303 -35.50 14.26 28.81
CA ILE A 303 -35.13 14.95 27.58
C ILE A 303 -34.89 16.43 27.90
N THR A 304 -33.64 16.81 28.13
CA THR A 304 -33.18 18.19 27.96
C THR A 304 -32.74 18.36 26.52
N SER A 305 -33.56 19.05 25.74
CA SER A 305 -33.31 19.43 24.34
C SER A 305 -32.05 20.30 24.22
N LYS A 306 -30.92 19.75 23.74
CA LYS A 306 -29.75 20.51 23.22
C LYS A 306 -28.59 19.62 22.70
N SER A 307 -28.85 18.58 21.90
CA SER A 307 -27.76 17.82 21.26
C SER A 307 -28.22 17.08 20.01
N ASP A 308 -28.55 17.81 18.95
CA ASP A 308 -28.99 17.20 17.68
C ASP A 308 -27.94 17.28 16.57
N THR A 309 -26.72 17.74 16.88
CA THR A 309 -25.62 17.75 15.90
C THR A 309 -24.42 16.95 16.40
N PRO A 310 -23.67 16.26 15.50
CA PRO A 310 -22.38 15.65 15.84
C PRO A 310 -21.40 16.64 16.49
N TYR A 311 -21.56 17.93 16.22
CA TYR A 311 -20.79 19.03 16.81
C TYR A 311 -21.06 19.18 18.32
N ASP A 312 -22.33 19.07 18.74
CA ASP A 312 -22.72 19.19 20.16
C ASP A 312 -22.19 18.00 20.98
N CYS A 313 -22.20 16.79 20.40
CA CYS A 313 -21.61 15.60 21.03
C CYS A 313 -20.09 15.68 21.17
N LEU A 314 -19.40 16.37 20.25
CA LEU A 314 -17.95 16.53 20.31
C LEU A 314 -17.54 17.53 21.40
N ARG A 315 -18.31 18.62 21.56
CA ARG A 315 -18.07 19.60 22.64
C ARG A 315 -18.23 19.00 24.02
N SER A 316 -19.24 18.16 24.24
CA SER A 316 -19.43 17.53 25.55
C SER A 316 -18.27 16.62 25.98
N ILE A 317 -17.47 16.13 25.03
CA ILE A 317 -16.30 15.27 25.32
C ILE A 317 -15.02 16.11 25.50
N LEU A 318 -14.90 17.25 24.81
CA LEU A 318 -13.70 18.08 24.84
C LEU A 318 -13.70 19.12 25.97
N ASP A 319 -14.88 19.43 26.53
CA ASP A 319 -15.05 20.39 27.62
C ASP A 319 -15.12 19.72 29.02
N GLU A 320 -14.82 18.41 29.14
CA GLU A 320 -14.59 17.67 30.41
C GLU A 320 -13.09 17.52 30.73
#